data_AF-A0AAE0YR72-F1
#
_entry.id   AF-A0AAE0YR72-F1
#
_cell.length_a   1.000
_cell.length_b   1.000
_cell.length_c   1.000
_cell.angle_alpha   90.00
_cell.angle_beta   90.00
_cell.angle_gamma   90.00
#
_symmetry.space_group_name_H-M   'P 1'
#
loop_
_entity.id
_entity.type
_entity.pdbx_description
1 polymer ?
#
loop_
_entity_poly.entity_id
_entity_poly.type
_entity_poly.pdbx_seq_one_letter_code
_entity_poly.pdbx_strand_id
1 'polypeptide(L)'
;MSRIPTLGSSLPQLSENGLPDTEKHEIQDQACLPFLKVNDTLESPESKSQPQSVNQVHREMERSNCQNFDPQSSDRAPKFESINKGIDKENISLEVDSLHLFYRAVDEGSLDILQELFYSSNYDINLCFSGSQTYVKRKHWGWSALHLAASHSNTFVVKYLVAQGADVLSTTPDGETALHVAVKHGAADVVSFLLDCNVFLRDVQNNKGVTPLIKAIFSFQYPFKGNYRRCVDLLLGAGCNPNISSPSKITALHMAVEKGDSLLVKNLLAHGANVNAICSQGSSSLSRAVVRKVVNTQIVTHLLDAGADSSLQVNGQYLLHIAVKMCDDRIIESFLHNGADPNCKDNVGNTPLSIAVEENNIKVVPILVAGGGDVNYVRHPQCVSLLSQAVMNNSLRMVKLLLHLGASPFTETIMWSTPLHLAVDQQNMDIVRALLRANCPLNTTSNAKCSLRPLTPMQMAMELGNMPMVRLLAEVGCRVQASWLRPDRLPIILHNRPESVLQLHDIISHLPPLLHLCRLRIRECSGDGFNKLLTHLRTESVVPEKIIAYLALTDILDI
;
A
#
# COMPACT_ATOMS: atom_id res chain seq x y z
N MET A 1 -36.65 63.79 -16.04
CA MET A 1 -36.67 63.86 -17.51
C MET A 1 -36.13 62.52 -18.00
N SER A 2 -36.97 61.57 -18.45
CA SER A 2 -37.60 61.45 -19.78
C SER A 2 -36.60 60.97 -20.85
N ARG A 3 -36.73 59.81 -21.54
CA ARG A 3 -37.86 58.86 -21.74
C ARG A 3 -37.35 57.41 -21.90
N ILE A 4 -38.26 56.43 -21.72
CA ILE A 4 -38.24 55.12 -22.40
C ILE A 4 -39.46 55.12 -23.35
N PRO A 5 -39.31 54.66 -24.61
CA PRO A 5 -40.15 53.55 -25.11
C PRO A 5 -39.43 52.65 -26.15
N THR A 6 -39.85 51.45 -26.55
CA THR A 6 -40.64 50.32 -25.96
C THR A 6 -40.71 49.17 -26.99
N LEU A 7 -40.79 47.91 -26.55
CA LEU A 7 -41.36 46.73 -27.28
C LEU A 7 -40.62 46.28 -28.58
N GLY A 8 -40.72 45.01 -29.01
CA GLY A 8 -41.33 43.82 -28.40
C GLY A 8 -41.63 42.71 -29.42
N SER A 9 -42.03 41.52 -28.96
CA SER A 9 -42.53 40.35 -29.78
C SER A 9 -41.51 39.71 -30.76
N SER A 10 -41.62 38.43 -31.18
CA SER A 10 -42.48 37.30 -30.75
C SER A 10 -41.95 35.97 -31.30
N LEU A 11 -42.06 34.88 -30.52
CA LEU A 11 -42.16 33.50 -31.03
C LEU A 11 -43.54 33.30 -31.69
N PRO A 12 -43.69 32.43 -32.73
CA PRO A 12 -44.02 31.03 -32.42
C PRO A 12 -43.60 29.93 -33.44
N GLN A 13 -43.46 28.71 -32.89
CA GLN A 13 -43.96 27.39 -33.39
C GLN A 13 -43.51 26.74 -34.71
N LEU A 14 -43.20 25.42 -34.59
CA LEU A 14 -43.56 24.27 -35.48
C LEU A 14 -43.03 24.29 -36.93
N SER A 15 -42.76 23.17 -37.63
CA SER A 15 -42.60 21.74 -37.29
C SER A 15 -41.61 21.12 -38.34
N GLU A 16 -41.40 19.83 -38.65
CA GLU A 16 -42.04 18.51 -38.38
C GLU A 16 -40.95 17.40 -38.52
N ASN A 17 -41.34 16.15 -38.81
CA ASN A 17 -40.50 14.95 -39.09
C ASN A 17 -39.77 14.34 -37.86
N GLY A 18 -39.78 13.03 -37.64
CA GLY A 18 -40.51 11.95 -38.34
C GLY A 18 -40.09 10.58 -37.78
N LEU A 19 -41.06 9.74 -37.40
CA LEU A 19 -40.86 8.37 -36.90
C LEU A 19 -40.73 7.36 -38.06
N PRO A 20 -40.38 6.07 -37.80
CA PRO A 20 -39.60 5.47 -36.69
C PRO A 20 -38.39 4.68 -37.26
N ASP A 21 -37.78 3.78 -36.47
CA ASP A 21 -37.84 2.36 -36.84
C ASP A 21 -37.57 1.41 -35.66
N THR A 22 -37.99 0.14 -35.78
CA THR A 22 -37.86 -0.89 -34.73
C THR A 22 -37.43 -2.24 -35.29
N GLU A 23 -36.27 -2.74 -34.89
CA GLU A 23 -35.88 -4.15 -35.07
C GLU A 23 -35.47 -4.80 -33.73
N LYS A 24 -35.34 -6.14 -33.74
CA LYS A 24 -35.47 -7.00 -32.56
C LYS A 24 -34.20 -7.81 -32.25
N HIS A 25 -34.23 -8.47 -31.09
CA HIS A 25 -33.63 -9.78 -30.80
C HIS A 25 -33.46 -10.66 -32.07
N GLU A 26 -32.42 -11.48 -32.25
CA GLU A 26 -31.44 -12.07 -31.30
C GLU A 26 -30.08 -12.28 -32.07
N ILE A 27 -29.00 -12.98 -31.67
CA ILE A 27 -28.75 -14.09 -30.74
C ILE A 27 -27.25 -14.18 -30.34
N GLN A 28 -26.88 -15.18 -29.54
CA GLN A 28 -25.53 -15.77 -29.30
C GLN A 28 -24.53 -15.09 -28.34
N ASP A 29 -24.51 -15.67 -27.14
CA ASP A 29 -23.36 -16.14 -26.34
C ASP A 29 -21.93 -15.99 -26.93
N GLN A 30 -20.97 -15.60 -26.08
CA GLN A 30 -20.12 -16.58 -25.39
C GLN A 30 -19.31 -15.97 -24.23
N ALA A 31 -19.04 -16.79 -23.21
CA ALA A 31 -18.20 -16.43 -22.07
C ALA A 31 -16.76 -16.93 -22.28
N CYS A 32 -15.75 -16.20 -21.79
CA CYS A 32 -14.34 -16.61 -21.87
C CYS A 32 -13.54 -16.38 -20.57
N LEU A 33 -13.55 -17.41 -19.73
CA LEU A 33 -12.48 -17.85 -18.83
C LEU A 33 -12.47 -19.40 -18.93
N PRO A 34 -11.35 -20.13 -18.69
CA PRO A 34 -10.09 -19.69 -18.06
C PRO A 34 -8.78 -20.25 -18.71
N PHE A 35 -7.67 -20.05 -18.02
CA PHE A 35 -6.42 -20.86 -17.99
C PHE A 35 -5.62 -21.15 -19.28
N LEU A 36 -4.39 -20.61 -19.30
CA LEU A 36 -3.26 -21.10 -20.09
C LEU A 36 -2.61 -22.35 -19.46
N LYS A 37 -2.26 -23.34 -20.29
CA LYS A 37 -1.16 -24.29 -20.03
C LYS A 37 -0.57 -24.92 -21.31
N VAL A 38 0.75 -24.79 -21.44
CA VAL A 38 1.71 -25.83 -21.89
C VAL A 38 1.81 -26.17 -23.39
N ASN A 39 3.06 -26.04 -23.90
CA ASN A 39 3.66 -26.63 -25.12
C ASN A 39 3.21 -26.05 -26.49
N ASP A 40 4.12 -25.69 -27.41
CA ASP A 40 5.09 -26.51 -28.19
C ASP A 40 4.36 -27.46 -29.15
N THR A 41 4.62 -27.49 -30.48
CA THR A 41 5.66 -26.89 -31.35
C THR A 41 5.16 -26.85 -32.81
N LEU A 42 5.81 -26.09 -33.72
CA LEU A 42 6.43 -26.58 -34.98
C LEU A 42 6.79 -25.46 -36.00
N GLU A 43 7.98 -25.62 -36.59
CA GLU A 43 8.41 -25.31 -37.97
C GLU A 43 8.18 -23.91 -38.61
N SER A 44 9.27 -23.12 -38.58
CA SER A 44 10.05 -22.56 -39.71
C SER A 44 9.42 -22.44 -41.13
N PRO A 45 9.93 -21.47 -41.92
CA PRO A 45 10.93 -21.85 -42.92
C PRO A 45 12.24 -21.01 -42.92
N GLU A 46 13.22 -21.45 -43.72
CA GLU A 46 14.61 -20.97 -43.71
C GLU A 46 14.85 -19.64 -44.46
N SER A 47 15.93 -18.93 -44.10
CA SER A 47 16.88 -18.42 -45.10
C SER A 47 18.32 -18.45 -44.56
N LYS A 48 19.30 -18.68 -45.44
CA LYS A 48 20.62 -19.26 -45.09
C LYS A 48 21.76 -18.23 -45.06
N SER A 49 22.62 -18.34 -44.04
CA SER A 49 24.07 -18.22 -44.21
C SER A 49 24.80 -19.03 -43.12
N GLN A 50 25.95 -19.64 -43.44
CA GLN A 50 26.71 -20.51 -42.53
C GLN A 50 27.94 -19.79 -41.95
N PRO A 51 28.40 -20.18 -40.75
CA PRO A 51 29.51 -19.52 -40.06
C PRO A 51 30.89 -19.99 -40.56
N GLN A 52 31.90 -19.15 -40.35
CA GLN A 52 33.31 -19.54 -40.39
C GLN A 52 33.93 -19.48 -38.99
N SER A 53 34.88 -20.38 -38.73
CA SER A 53 35.67 -20.45 -37.51
C SER A 53 36.85 -19.48 -37.53
N VAL A 54 37.40 -19.17 -36.34
CA VAL A 54 38.86 -19.28 -36.06
C VAL A 54 39.15 -19.01 -34.57
N ASN A 55 40.17 -19.68 -34.03
CA ASN A 55 40.67 -19.45 -32.68
C ASN A 55 41.60 -18.21 -32.62
N GLN A 56 41.07 -17.08 -32.15
CA GLN A 56 41.76 -15.89 -31.62
C GLN A 56 40.67 -15.08 -30.90
N VAL A 57 40.81 -14.60 -29.66
CA VAL A 57 42.00 -14.00 -29.03
C VAL A 57 42.34 -14.67 -27.69
N HIS A 58 43.44 -15.43 -27.67
CA HIS A 58 44.14 -15.81 -26.44
C HIS A 58 45.61 -15.40 -26.58
N ARG A 59 45.87 -14.11 -26.36
CA ARG A 59 47.16 -13.43 -26.24
C ARG A 59 46.91 -12.00 -25.73
N GLU A 60 47.96 -11.35 -25.22
CA GLU A 60 47.96 -9.95 -24.76
C GLU A 60 47.17 -9.62 -23.48
N MET A 61 47.55 -10.24 -22.34
CA MET A 61 47.74 -9.45 -21.11
C MET A 61 48.76 -9.99 -20.07
N GLU A 62 49.67 -10.90 -20.44
CA GLU A 62 50.77 -11.35 -19.56
C GLU A 62 52.11 -10.71 -19.92
N ARG A 63 52.35 -9.46 -19.48
CA ARG A 63 53.70 -8.84 -19.45
C ARG A 63 53.86 -7.77 -18.35
N SER A 64 54.11 -8.20 -17.11
CA SER A 64 54.97 -7.45 -16.16
C SER A 64 55.25 -8.23 -14.86
N ASN A 65 56.52 -8.60 -14.65
CA ASN A 65 57.21 -8.80 -13.35
C ASN A 65 56.66 -9.89 -12.38
N CYS A 66 57.44 -10.81 -11.79
CA CYS A 66 58.90 -11.09 -11.75
C CYS A 66 59.10 -12.63 -11.83
N GLN A 67 59.93 -13.17 -12.73
CA GLN A 67 61.39 -13.43 -12.59
C GLN A 67 61.83 -14.55 -11.62
N ASN A 68 62.44 -15.59 -12.21
CA ASN A 68 63.40 -16.58 -11.66
C ASN A 68 62.81 -17.63 -10.67
N PHE A 69 62.95 -18.95 -10.84
CA PHE A 69 64.01 -19.74 -11.51
C PHE A 69 63.49 -20.94 -12.32
N ASP A 70 64.35 -21.44 -13.22
CA ASP A 70 64.24 -22.60 -14.13
C ASP A 70 65.55 -23.43 -13.97
N PRO A 71 65.78 -24.64 -14.56
CA PRO A 71 64.87 -25.47 -15.38
C PRO A 71 64.97 -27.02 -15.13
N GLN A 72 64.33 -27.79 -16.04
CA GLN A 72 64.57 -29.21 -16.41
C GLN A 72 63.68 -30.29 -15.72
N SER A 73 63.11 -31.29 -16.41
CA SER A 73 63.16 -31.63 -17.86
C SER A 73 61.88 -32.29 -18.42
N SER A 74 61.77 -32.27 -19.76
CA SER A 74 61.14 -33.29 -20.63
C SER A 74 59.63 -33.62 -20.49
N ASP A 75 58.85 -32.93 -21.34
CA ASP A 75 58.03 -33.52 -22.43
C ASP A 75 56.79 -34.42 -22.15
N ARG A 76 55.71 -34.04 -22.87
CA ARG A 76 54.58 -34.88 -23.36
C ARG A 76 53.58 -35.44 -22.33
N ALA A 77 52.51 -34.66 -22.13
CA ALA A 77 51.20 -35.24 -21.84
C ALA A 77 50.61 -35.93 -23.09
N PRO A 78 50.14 -37.20 -23.00
CA PRO A 78 49.13 -37.75 -23.90
C PRO A 78 47.72 -37.42 -23.36
N LYS A 79 46.74 -37.38 -24.25
CA LYS A 79 45.31 -37.31 -23.87
C LYS A 79 44.89 -38.65 -23.29
N PHE A 80 44.13 -38.65 -22.19
CA PHE A 80 43.45 -39.86 -21.73
C PHE A 80 42.19 -40.12 -22.57
N GLU A 81 42.37 -40.88 -23.64
CA GLU A 81 41.29 -41.70 -24.20
C GLU A 81 40.97 -42.85 -23.23
N SER A 82 39.78 -43.44 -23.39
CA SER A 82 39.24 -44.45 -22.48
C SER A 82 40.03 -45.77 -22.48
N ILE A 83 40.92 -45.97 -21.52
CA ILE A 83 41.59 -47.25 -21.27
C ILE A 83 40.82 -48.03 -20.20
N ASN A 84 39.92 -48.88 -20.65
CA ASN A 84 39.26 -49.87 -19.79
C ASN A 84 40.23 -51.07 -19.61
N LYS A 85 41.04 -51.04 -18.55
CA LYS A 85 41.88 -52.17 -18.11
C LYS A 85 41.62 -52.44 -16.63
N GLY A 86 41.74 -53.71 -16.23
CA GLY A 86 41.26 -54.20 -14.94
C GLY A 86 41.84 -53.44 -13.75
N ILE A 87 40.95 -52.99 -12.86
CA ILE A 87 41.28 -52.41 -11.56
C ILE A 87 41.05 -53.50 -10.51
N ASP A 88 42.04 -53.74 -9.66
CA ASP A 88 41.99 -54.79 -8.65
C ASP A 88 40.93 -54.50 -7.57
N LYS A 89 40.04 -55.47 -7.34
CA LYS A 89 38.87 -55.31 -6.47
C LYS A 89 39.21 -55.05 -4.99
N GLU A 90 40.42 -55.41 -4.57
CA GLU A 90 40.92 -55.25 -3.19
C GLU A 90 41.33 -53.79 -2.90
N ASN A 91 41.91 -53.07 -3.86
CA ASN A 91 42.16 -51.63 -3.70
C ASN A 91 40.84 -50.83 -3.63
N ILE A 92 39.85 -51.20 -4.45
CA ILE A 92 38.53 -50.55 -4.44
C ILE A 92 37.84 -50.69 -3.06
N SER A 93 38.03 -51.80 -2.35
CA SER A 93 37.45 -51.96 -1.01
C SER A 93 38.13 -51.04 0.01
N LEU A 94 39.47 -50.95 0.00
CA LEU A 94 40.24 -50.07 0.87
C LEU A 94 39.93 -48.57 0.65
N GLU A 95 39.80 -48.13 -0.61
CA GLU A 95 39.41 -46.76 -0.95
C GLU A 95 37.98 -46.44 -0.50
N VAL A 96 37.03 -47.38 -0.66
CA VAL A 96 35.62 -47.18 -0.29
C VAL A 96 35.44 -47.08 1.22
N ASP A 97 36.10 -47.92 2.01
CA ASP A 97 36.07 -47.85 3.48
C ASP A 97 36.75 -46.57 3.99
N SER A 98 37.83 -46.12 3.35
CA SER A 98 38.53 -44.89 3.73
C SER A 98 37.72 -43.63 3.41
N LEU A 99 37.06 -43.57 2.25
CA LEU A 99 36.11 -42.51 1.91
C LEU A 99 34.88 -42.53 2.82
N HIS A 100 34.43 -43.71 3.26
CA HIS A 100 33.38 -43.83 4.26
C HIS A 100 33.81 -43.26 5.61
N LEU A 101 35.02 -43.60 6.07
CA LEU A 101 35.61 -43.10 7.32
C LEU A 101 35.84 -41.59 7.27
N PHE A 102 36.31 -41.04 6.15
CA PHE A 102 36.45 -39.60 5.93
C PHE A 102 35.09 -38.87 5.99
N TYR A 103 34.09 -39.33 5.22
CA TYR A 103 32.74 -38.77 5.27
C TYR A 103 32.18 -38.82 6.69
N ARG A 104 32.37 -39.93 7.40
CA ARG A 104 31.94 -40.13 8.78
C ARG A 104 32.65 -39.17 9.74
N ALA A 105 33.96 -39.00 9.64
CA ALA A 105 34.72 -38.10 10.50
C ALA A 105 34.32 -36.62 10.33
N VAL A 106 33.96 -36.19 9.11
CA VAL A 106 33.40 -34.84 8.87
C VAL A 106 31.93 -34.71 9.34
N ASP A 107 31.14 -35.77 9.26
CA ASP A 107 29.74 -35.81 9.72
C ASP A 107 29.61 -35.89 11.26
N GLU A 108 30.52 -36.58 11.93
CA GLU A 108 30.66 -36.63 13.40
C GLU A 108 31.44 -35.42 13.97
N GLY A 109 32.31 -34.81 13.16
CA GLY A 109 33.12 -33.65 13.56
C GLY A 109 34.46 -33.98 14.23
N SER A 110 34.93 -35.22 14.09
CA SER A 110 36.08 -35.82 14.75
C SER A 110 37.41 -35.33 14.15
N LEU A 111 37.96 -34.24 14.69
CA LEU A 111 39.17 -33.60 14.17
C LEU A 111 40.39 -34.53 14.14
N ASP A 112 40.56 -35.37 15.17
CA ASP A 112 41.75 -36.22 15.33
C ASP A 112 41.81 -37.29 14.21
N ILE A 113 40.67 -37.93 13.92
CA ILE A 113 40.52 -38.89 12.82
C ILE A 113 40.78 -38.23 11.47
N LEU A 114 40.37 -36.96 11.28
CA LEU A 114 40.68 -36.22 10.06
C LEU A 114 42.19 -35.94 9.95
N GLN A 115 42.87 -35.58 11.04
CA GLN A 115 44.32 -35.40 11.03
C GLN A 115 45.04 -36.69 10.64
N GLU A 116 44.71 -37.82 11.28
CA GLU A 116 45.30 -39.12 10.93
C GLU A 116 45.05 -39.52 9.47
N LEU A 117 43.84 -39.31 8.94
CA LEU A 117 43.51 -39.58 7.54
C LEU A 117 44.38 -38.79 6.55
N PHE A 118 44.59 -37.49 6.79
CA PHE A 118 45.41 -36.64 5.92
C PHE A 118 46.91 -36.85 6.09
N TYR A 119 47.39 -37.34 7.24
CA TYR A 119 48.78 -37.76 7.41
C TYR A 119 49.07 -39.14 6.79
N SER A 120 48.10 -40.05 6.79
CA SER A 120 48.27 -41.43 6.29
C SER A 120 47.96 -41.60 4.80
N SER A 121 47.15 -40.71 4.21
CA SER A 121 46.67 -40.86 2.83
C SER A 121 46.44 -39.53 2.11
N ASN A 122 46.91 -39.44 0.87
CA ASN A 122 46.85 -38.25 0.03
C ASN A 122 45.46 -38.08 -0.63
N TYR A 123 44.43 -37.78 0.18
CA TYR A 123 43.06 -37.58 -0.30
C TYR A 123 42.83 -36.19 -0.90
N ASP A 124 42.04 -36.14 -1.97
CA ASP A 124 41.48 -34.88 -2.47
C ASP A 124 40.42 -34.35 -1.50
N ILE A 125 40.78 -33.30 -0.77
CA ILE A 125 39.95 -32.56 0.19
C ILE A 125 38.67 -32.01 -0.48
N ASN A 126 38.71 -31.77 -1.79
CA ASN A 126 37.65 -31.14 -2.56
C ASN A 126 36.65 -32.14 -3.15
N LEU A 127 36.83 -33.44 -2.89
CA LEU A 127 35.93 -34.50 -3.37
C LEU A 127 34.48 -34.23 -2.94
N CYS A 128 33.59 -34.13 -3.93
CA CYS A 128 32.16 -33.99 -3.72
C CYS A 128 31.50 -35.37 -3.54
N PHE A 129 30.87 -35.59 -2.38
CA PHE A 129 30.25 -36.87 -2.03
C PHE A 129 29.09 -37.21 -2.98
N SER A 130 29.23 -38.28 -3.76
CA SER A 130 28.34 -38.58 -4.88
C SER A 130 27.26 -39.61 -4.55
N GLY A 131 26.19 -39.64 -5.36
CA GLY A 131 25.03 -40.52 -5.13
C GLY A 131 25.27 -42.02 -5.32
N SER A 132 26.45 -42.42 -5.80
CA SER A 132 26.84 -43.84 -5.91
C SER A 132 27.35 -44.43 -4.60
N GLN A 133 27.67 -43.59 -3.60
CA GLN A 133 28.11 -44.02 -2.27
C GLN A 133 26.92 -44.26 -1.34
N THR A 134 26.69 -45.50 -0.94
CA THR A 134 25.52 -45.94 -0.16
C THR A 134 25.43 -45.32 1.25
N TYR A 135 26.56 -44.89 1.81
CA TYR A 135 26.66 -44.27 3.14
C TYR A 135 26.37 -42.76 3.16
N VAL A 136 26.38 -42.08 2.01
CA VAL A 136 26.17 -40.62 1.97
C VAL A 136 24.68 -40.33 2.17
N LYS A 137 24.36 -39.56 3.22
CA LYS A 137 22.98 -39.12 3.48
C LYS A 137 22.46 -38.36 2.27
N ARG A 138 21.27 -38.69 1.74
CA ARG A 138 20.72 -38.09 0.49
C ARG A 138 20.77 -36.55 0.42
N LYS A 139 20.70 -35.88 1.57
CA LYS A 139 20.81 -34.41 1.70
C LYS A 139 22.22 -33.84 1.45
N HIS A 140 23.25 -34.67 1.37
CA HIS A 140 24.66 -34.30 1.19
C HIS A 140 25.22 -34.69 -0.20
N TRP A 141 24.37 -35.17 -1.12
CA TRP A 141 24.82 -35.50 -2.47
C TRP A 141 25.31 -34.23 -3.22
N GLY A 142 26.51 -34.32 -3.78
CA GLY A 142 27.23 -33.21 -4.41
C GLY A 142 27.80 -32.18 -3.43
N TRP A 143 27.90 -32.49 -2.13
CA TRP A 143 28.55 -31.61 -1.15
C TRP A 143 30.02 -31.98 -1.00
N SER A 144 30.92 -31.00 -0.91
CA SER A 144 32.29 -31.21 -0.44
C SER A 144 32.36 -31.26 1.10
N ALA A 145 33.49 -31.73 1.65
CA ALA A 145 33.72 -31.78 3.11
C ALA A 145 33.49 -30.43 3.81
N LEU A 146 33.85 -29.32 3.16
CA LEU A 146 33.67 -27.97 3.69
C LEU A 146 32.19 -27.60 3.91
N HIS A 147 31.30 -27.99 3.00
CA HIS A 147 29.85 -27.79 3.14
C HIS A 147 29.27 -28.62 4.29
N LEU A 148 29.74 -29.85 4.46
CA LEU A 148 29.31 -30.75 5.51
C LEU A 148 29.71 -30.20 6.90
N ALA A 149 30.97 -29.79 7.06
CA ALA A 149 31.47 -29.17 8.28
C ALA A 149 30.74 -27.85 8.61
N ALA A 150 30.48 -27.01 7.60
CA ALA A 150 29.70 -25.78 7.73
C ALA A 150 28.25 -26.05 8.22
N SER A 151 27.61 -27.13 7.75
CA SER A 151 26.25 -27.49 8.17
C SER A 151 26.16 -27.95 9.64
N HIS A 152 27.24 -28.51 10.18
CA HIS A 152 27.34 -28.90 11.58
C HIS A 152 27.88 -27.77 12.49
N SER A 153 28.14 -26.58 11.95
CA SER A 153 28.71 -25.42 12.66
C SER A 153 30.09 -25.68 13.32
N ASN A 154 30.81 -26.73 12.91
CA ASN A 154 32.07 -27.13 13.56
C ASN A 154 33.23 -26.26 13.06
N THR A 155 33.52 -25.18 13.79
CA THR A 155 34.56 -24.20 13.46
C THR A 155 35.96 -24.80 13.38
N PHE A 156 36.27 -25.83 14.17
CA PHE A 156 37.60 -26.44 14.20
C PHE A 156 37.85 -27.25 12.91
N VAL A 157 36.87 -28.06 12.51
CA VAL A 157 36.95 -28.82 11.25
C VAL A 157 36.94 -27.89 10.04
N VAL A 158 36.13 -26.82 10.02
CA VAL A 158 36.17 -25.83 8.92
C VAL A 158 37.55 -25.16 8.83
N LYS A 159 38.12 -24.70 9.95
CA LYS A 159 39.45 -24.08 9.98
C LYS A 159 40.54 -25.02 9.47
N TYR A 160 40.49 -26.28 9.89
CA TYR A 160 41.44 -27.30 9.48
C TYR A 160 41.33 -27.64 7.98
N LEU A 161 40.12 -27.85 7.46
CA LEU A 161 39.89 -28.12 6.03
C LEU A 161 40.40 -26.97 5.14
N VAL A 162 40.11 -25.71 5.52
CA VAL A 162 40.62 -24.54 4.78
C VAL A 162 42.15 -24.44 4.85
N ALA A 163 42.75 -24.73 6.02
CA ALA A 163 44.21 -24.73 6.17
C ALA A 163 44.92 -25.82 5.34
N GLN A 164 44.25 -26.93 5.04
CA GLN A 164 44.76 -27.98 4.14
C GLN A 164 44.52 -27.70 2.64
N GLY A 165 43.78 -26.63 2.29
CA GLY A 165 43.52 -26.24 0.90
C GLY A 165 42.14 -26.62 0.35
N ALA A 166 41.12 -26.76 1.21
CA ALA A 166 39.73 -26.89 0.75
C ALA A 166 39.27 -25.65 -0.05
N ASP A 167 38.66 -25.87 -1.21
CA ASP A 167 38.10 -24.83 -2.06
C ASP A 167 36.87 -24.19 -1.41
N VAL A 168 37.09 -22.97 -0.94
CA VAL A 168 36.12 -22.08 -0.31
C VAL A 168 35.00 -21.64 -1.29
N LEU A 169 35.27 -21.64 -2.60
CA LEU A 169 34.33 -21.27 -3.66
C LEU A 169 33.51 -22.45 -4.20
N SER A 170 33.82 -23.69 -3.79
CA SER A 170 33.10 -24.89 -4.23
C SER A 170 31.59 -24.76 -3.98
N THR A 171 30.78 -25.34 -4.88
CA THR A 171 29.31 -25.22 -4.86
C THR A 171 28.61 -26.58 -4.82
N THR A 172 27.60 -26.70 -3.97
CA THR A 172 26.60 -27.78 -4.02
C THR A 172 25.75 -27.77 -5.32
N PRO A 173 24.95 -28.82 -5.62
CA PRO A 173 24.08 -28.84 -6.82
C PRO A 173 22.98 -27.76 -6.85
N ASP A 174 22.65 -27.16 -5.70
CA ASP A 174 21.77 -25.98 -5.61
C ASP A 174 22.52 -24.65 -5.92
N GLY A 175 23.82 -24.70 -6.20
CA GLY A 175 24.71 -23.54 -6.31
C GLY A 175 25.05 -22.89 -4.96
N GLU A 176 24.68 -23.52 -3.83
CA GLU A 176 25.00 -22.99 -2.49
C GLU A 176 26.47 -23.30 -2.18
N THR A 177 27.27 -22.28 -1.89
CA THR A 177 28.65 -22.39 -1.37
C THR A 177 28.66 -22.71 0.14
N ALA A 178 29.84 -23.02 0.70
CA ALA A 178 29.99 -23.28 2.14
C ALA A 178 29.44 -22.14 3.02
N LEU A 179 29.56 -20.88 2.59
CA LEU A 179 29.00 -19.73 3.32
C LEU A 179 27.46 -19.75 3.34
N HIS A 180 26.81 -20.09 2.22
CA HIS A 180 25.35 -20.25 2.16
C HIS A 180 24.85 -21.33 3.13
N VAL A 181 25.60 -22.44 3.26
CA VAL A 181 25.27 -23.54 4.17
C VAL A 181 25.51 -23.14 5.63
N ALA A 182 26.64 -22.51 5.95
CA ALA A 182 26.92 -21.97 7.30
C ALA A 182 25.82 -21.01 7.77
N VAL A 183 25.41 -20.07 6.91
CA VAL A 183 24.36 -19.10 7.18
C VAL A 183 23.00 -19.77 7.42
N LYS A 184 22.60 -20.71 6.55
CA LYS A 184 21.37 -21.51 6.63
C LYS A 184 21.24 -22.27 7.96
N HIS A 185 22.36 -22.66 8.56
CA HIS A 185 22.43 -23.36 9.85
C HIS A 185 22.68 -22.43 11.06
N GLY A 186 22.89 -21.13 10.85
CA GLY A 186 23.16 -20.16 11.93
C GLY A 186 24.57 -20.25 12.51
N ALA A 187 25.54 -20.73 11.74
CA ALA A 187 26.92 -20.97 12.17
C ALA A 187 27.75 -19.67 12.19
N ALA A 188 27.41 -18.71 13.05
CA ALA A 188 27.98 -17.36 13.04
C ALA A 188 29.52 -17.31 13.06
N ASP A 189 30.17 -18.16 13.85
CA ASP A 189 31.63 -18.16 13.96
C ASP A 189 32.32 -18.87 12.77
N VAL A 190 31.58 -19.72 12.03
CA VAL A 190 31.99 -20.21 10.69
C VAL A 190 31.81 -19.11 9.64
N VAL A 191 30.71 -18.34 9.71
CA VAL A 191 30.43 -17.21 8.82
C VAL A 191 31.54 -16.15 8.91
N SER A 192 31.97 -15.76 10.11
CA SER A 192 33.11 -14.83 10.28
C SER A 192 34.39 -15.37 9.62
N PHE A 193 34.82 -16.58 9.98
CA PHE A 193 36.04 -17.16 9.42
C PHE A 193 36.03 -17.29 7.89
N LEU A 194 34.91 -17.68 7.27
CA LEU A 194 34.81 -17.75 5.81
C LEU A 194 34.89 -16.35 5.15
N LEU A 195 34.30 -15.32 5.78
CA LEU A 195 34.36 -13.93 5.29
C LEU A 195 35.74 -13.28 5.48
N ASP A 196 36.47 -13.68 6.52
CA ASP A 196 37.87 -13.29 6.76
C ASP A 196 38.82 -13.96 5.75
N CYS A 197 38.58 -15.23 5.42
CA CYS A 197 39.40 -15.98 4.47
C CYS A 197 39.20 -15.57 3.00
N ASN A 198 37.99 -15.20 2.57
CA ASN A 198 37.74 -14.89 1.16
C ASN A 198 36.67 -13.81 0.94
N VAL A 199 37.13 -12.64 0.48
CA VAL A 199 36.29 -11.47 0.13
C VAL A 199 35.26 -11.80 -0.97
N PHE A 200 35.59 -12.67 -1.93
CA PHE A 200 34.72 -12.98 -3.07
C PHE A 200 33.42 -13.70 -2.67
N LEU A 201 33.36 -14.31 -1.48
CA LEU A 201 32.16 -15.00 -0.99
C LEU A 201 30.96 -14.10 -0.72
N ARG A 202 31.17 -12.79 -0.51
CA ARG A 202 30.18 -11.85 0.05
C ARG A 202 28.88 -11.76 -0.76
N ASP A 203 29.03 -11.72 -2.07
CA ASP A 203 27.96 -11.35 -3.01
C ASP A 203 27.60 -12.50 -3.98
N VAL A 204 28.16 -13.71 -3.79
CA VAL A 204 27.88 -14.90 -4.62
C VAL A 204 26.39 -15.24 -4.61
N GLN A 205 25.81 -15.53 -5.76
CA GLN A 205 24.44 -16.02 -5.89
C GLN A 205 24.41 -17.52 -6.17
N ASN A 206 23.50 -18.26 -5.53
CA ASN A 206 23.22 -19.66 -5.85
C ASN A 206 22.38 -19.82 -7.14
N ASN A 207 22.04 -21.05 -7.53
CA ASN A 207 21.25 -21.33 -8.75
C ASN A 207 19.82 -20.76 -8.73
N LYS A 208 19.39 -20.16 -7.61
CA LYS A 208 18.09 -19.49 -7.42
C LYS A 208 18.25 -17.96 -7.31
N GLY A 209 19.44 -17.43 -7.62
CA GLY A 209 19.80 -16.01 -7.54
C GLY A 209 19.82 -15.45 -6.11
N VAL A 210 19.89 -16.31 -5.09
CA VAL A 210 19.87 -15.92 -3.67
C VAL A 210 21.31 -15.79 -3.16
N THR A 211 21.61 -14.69 -2.49
CA THR A 211 22.90 -14.44 -1.80
C THR A 211 22.92 -14.99 -0.37
N PRO A 212 24.08 -15.10 0.30
CA PRO A 212 24.15 -15.50 1.71
C PRO A 212 23.31 -14.57 2.61
N LEU A 213 23.32 -13.26 2.37
CA LEU A 213 22.53 -12.30 3.14
C LEU A 213 21.02 -12.53 3.02
N ILE A 214 20.50 -12.75 1.81
CA ILE A 214 19.07 -13.10 1.63
C ILE A 214 18.78 -14.48 2.23
N LYS A 215 19.71 -15.44 2.14
CA LYS A 215 19.58 -16.77 2.75
C LYS A 215 19.45 -16.70 4.27
N ALA A 216 20.22 -15.83 4.94
CA ALA A 216 20.17 -15.59 6.39
C ALA A 216 18.77 -15.16 6.84
N ILE A 217 18.17 -14.23 6.11
CA ILE A 217 16.84 -13.69 6.41
C ILE A 217 15.76 -14.71 6.02
N PHE A 218 15.93 -15.46 4.94
CA PHE A 218 14.94 -16.42 4.45
C PHE A 218 14.79 -17.65 5.36
N SER A 219 15.90 -18.35 5.68
CA SER A 219 15.94 -19.68 6.33
C SER A 219 15.53 -19.72 7.82
N PHE A 220 14.94 -18.63 8.30
CA PHE A 220 14.34 -18.44 9.61
C PHE A 220 13.22 -19.45 9.95
N GLN A 221 13.27 -20.00 11.17
CA GLN A 221 12.15 -20.59 11.89
C GLN A 221 12.15 -20.05 13.33
N TYR A 222 11.07 -19.37 13.75
CA TYR A 222 10.88 -18.72 15.06
C TYR A 222 11.80 -17.51 15.35
N PRO A 223 11.36 -16.54 16.20
CA PRO A 223 11.99 -15.21 16.27
C PRO A 223 13.48 -15.26 16.63
N PHE A 224 14.30 -14.70 15.72
CA PHE A 224 15.75 -14.53 15.77
C PHE A 224 16.47 -15.12 16.99
N LYS A 225 16.66 -16.45 16.97
CA LYS A 225 17.70 -17.12 17.77
C LYS A 225 19.02 -16.39 17.48
N GLY A 226 19.67 -15.81 18.51
CA GLY A 226 20.63 -14.70 18.36
C GLY A 226 21.75 -14.93 17.33
N ASN A 227 22.16 -16.18 17.16
CA ASN A 227 23.06 -16.65 16.10
C ASN A 227 22.72 -16.11 14.70
N TYR A 228 21.45 -16.18 14.25
CA TYR A 228 21.06 -15.71 12.92
C TYR A 228 21.22 -14.20 12.75
N ARG A 229 20.95 -13.44 13.83
CA ARG A 229 21.13 -12.00 13.83
C ARG A 229 22.62 -11.66 13.76
N ARG A 230 23.44 -12.35 14.56
CA ARG A 230 24.91 -12.28 14.50
C ARG A 230 25.45 -12.64 13.11
N CYS A 231 24.89 -13.62 12.40
CA CYS A 231 25.25 -13.90 11.00
C CYS A 231 24.96 -12.71 10.08
N VAL A 232 23.80 -12.05 10.20
CA VAL A 232 23.45 -10.87 9.39
C VAL A 232 24.36 -9.68 9.73
N ASP A 233 24.55 -9.40 11.03
CA ASP A 233 25.41 -8.30 11.48
C ASP A 233 26.88 -8.51 11.06
N LEU A 234 27.37 -9.77 11.00
CA LEU A 234 28.68 -10.13 10.44
C LEU A 234 28.75 -9.93 8.91
N LEU A 235 27.72 -10.34 8.15
CA LEU A 235 27.67 -10.17 6.70
C LEU A 235 27.61 -8.68 6.31
N LEU A 236 26.84 -7.88 7.04
CA LEU A 236 26.76 -6.42 6.84
C LEU A 236 28.03 -5.70 7.30
N GLY A 237 28.64 -6.14 8.41
CA GLY A 237 29.94 -5.65 8.88
C GLY A 237 31.09 -5.98 7.92
N ALA A 238 31.02 -7.13 7.22
CA ALA A 238 31.92 -7.49 6.13
C ALA A 238 31.60 -6.76 4.81
N GLY A 239 30.54 -5.96 4.73
CA GLY A 239 30.19 -5.18 3.54
C GLY A 239 29.59 -6.00 2.39
N CYS A 240 28.85 -7.07 2.66
CA CYS A 240 27.96 -7.69 1.67
C CYS A 240 26.94 -6.66 1.14
N ASN A 241 26.67 -6.67 -0.16
CA ASN A 241 25.79 -5.68 -0.77
C ASN A 241 24.29 -6.02 -0.55
N PRO A 242 23.53 -5.22 0.23
CA PRO A 242 22.12 -5.52 0.53
C PRO A 242 21.16 -5.33 -0.65
N ASN A 243 21.65 -4.76 -1.76
CA ASN A 243 20.87 -4.40 -2.94
C ASN A 243 20.79 -5.51 -3.99
N ILE A 244 21.64 -6.55 -3.89
CA ILE A 244 21.57 -7.71 -4.78
C ILE A 244 20.22 -8.41 -4.55
N SER A 245 19.53 -8.72 -5.65
CA SER A 245 18.16 -9.26 -5.62
C SER A 245 18.07 -10.66 -6.19
N SER A 246 17.07 -11.41 -5.74
CA SER A 246 16.63 -12.64 -6.41
C SER A 246 16.17 -12.41 -7.87
N PRO A 247 15.92 -13.46 -8.68
CA PRO A 247 15.34 -13.34 -10.01
C PRO A 247 13.95 -12.70 -10.00
N SER A 248 13.23 -12.79 -8.88
CA SER A 248 11.97 -12.09 -8.61
C SER A 248 12.16 -10.63 -8.12
N LYS A 249 13.37 -10.07 -8.27
CA LYS A 249 13.78 -8.73 -7.81
C LYS A 249 13.55 -8.48 -6.31
N ILE A 250 13.55 -9.52 -5.48
CA ILE A 250 13.40 -9.41 -4.03
C ILE A 250 14.78 -9.15 -3.42
N THR A 251 14.94 -8.00 -2.75
CA THR A 251 16.15 -7.62 -2.00
C THR A 251 16.07 -8.05 -0.53
N ALA A 252 17.19 -7.96 0.20
CA ALA A 252 17.24 -8.25 1.64
C ALA A 252 16.20 -7.43 2.45
N LEU A 253 15.99 -6.16 2.10
CA LEU A 253 15.05 -5.27 2.77
C LEU A 253 13.59 -5.73 2.65
N HIS A 254 13.17 -6.22 1.47
CA HIS A 254 11.83 -6.79 1.28
C HIS A 254 11.59 -8.00 2.19
N MET A 255 12.61 -8.84 2.37
CA MET A 255 12.53 -10.01 3.24
C MET A 255 12.55 -9.65 4.72
N ALA A 256 13.29 -8.61 5.13
CA ALA A 256 13.25 -8.09 6.50
C ALA A 256 11.86 -7.57 6.89
N VAL A 257 11.22 -6.78 6.01
CA VAL A 257 9.83 -6.35 6.15
C VAL A 257 8.88 -7.54 6.23
N GLU A 258 9.12 -8.60 5.44
CA GLU A 258 8.31 -9.82 5.47
C GLU A 258 8.54 -10.69 6.74
N LYS A 259 9.67 -10.55 7.45
CA LYS A 259 9.84 -11.13 8.80
C LYS A 259 9.25 -10.24 9.90
N GLY A 260 9.16 -8.92 9.69
CA GLY A 260 8.54 -7.99 10.63
C GLY A 260 9.45 -7.46 11.74
N ASP A 261 10.77 -7.64 11.62
CA ASP A 261 11.79 -7.12 12.55
C ASP A 261 12.21 -5.68 12.17
N SER A 262 11.82 -4.70 13.00
CA SER A 262 12.15 -3.28 12.83
C SER A 262 13.63 -2.97 13.02
N LEU A 263 14.34 -3.74 13.86
CA LEU A 263 15.77 -3.57 14.09
C LEU A 263 16.59 -4.12 12.92
N LEU A 264 16.15 -5.23 12.30
CA LEU A 264 16.76 -5.75 11.06
C LEU A 264 16.60 -4.77 9.90
N VAL A 265 15.40 -4.18 9.74
CA VAL A 265 15.15 -3.11 8.77
C VAL A 265 16.09 -1.93 9.03
N LYS A 266 16.21 -1.45 10.28
CA LYS A 266 17.13 -0.37 10.64
C LYS A 266 18.59 -0.68 10.33
N ASN A 267 19.07 -1.90 10.64
CA ASN A 267 20.44 -2.32 10.31
C ASN A 267 20.68 -2.33 8.79
N LEU A 268 19.76 -2.89 7.99
CA LEU A 268 19.89 -2.91 6.52
C LEU A 268 19.92 -1.51 5.91
N LEU A 269 19.08 -0.58 6.41
CA LEU A 269 19.05 0.81 5.96
C LEU A 269 20.37 1.54 6.30
N ALA A 270 20.90 1.34 7.51
CA ALA A 270 22.19 1.90 7.91
C ALA A 270 23.38 1.41 7.06
N HIS A 271 23.28 0.20 6.49
CA HIS A 271 24.25 -0.37 5.55
C HIS A 271 23.91 -0.11 4.06
N GLY A 272 23.08 0.89 3.75
CA GLY A 272 22.86 1.35 2.38
C GLY A 272 21.91 0.49 1.54
N ALA A 273 20.94 -0.19 2.16
CA ALA A 273 19.85 -0.84 1.44
C ALA A 273 18.93 0.18 0.75
N ASN A 274 18.73 0.03 -0.56
CA ASN A 274 17.83 0.85 -1.36
C ASN A 274 16.38 0.63 -0.94
N VAL A 275 15.83 1.64 -0.28
CA VAL A 275 14.46 1.68 0.25
C VAL A 275 13.42 1.51 -0.85
N ASN A 276 13.69 2.13 -2.00
CA ASN A 276 12.78 2.25 -3.15
C ASN A 276 13.03 1.18 -4.23
N ALA A 277 13.74 0.09 -3.88
CA ALA A 277 13.77 -1.10 -4.70
C ALA A 277 12.35 -1.67 -4.90
N ILE A 278 12.04 -2.10 -6.13
CA ILE A 278 10.75 -2.71 -6.50
C ILE A 278 10.95 -4.16 -6.95
N CYS A 279 10.11 -5.07 -6.43
CA CYS A 279 10.15 -6.48 -6.82
C CYS A 279 9.42 -6.76 -8.15
N SER A 280 9.45 -8.00 -8.64
CA SER A 280 8.78 -8.38 -9.90
C SER A 280 7.25 -8.28 -9.88
N GLN A 281 6.65 -8.07 -8.70
CA GLN A 281 5.21 -7.84 -8.50
C GLN A 281 4.88 -6.33 -8.39
N GLY A 282 5.83 -5.43 -8.66
CA GLY A 282 5.66 -3.98 -8.52
C GLY A 282 5.68 -3.45 -7.08
N SER A 283 5.62 -4.32 -6.05
CA SER A 283 5.66 -3.89 -4.65
C SER A 283 7.06 -3.41 -4.25
N SER A 284 7.14 -2.23 -3.62
CA SER A 284 8.30 -1.76 -2.85
C SER A 284 8.34 -2.33 -1.43
N SER A 285 9.46 -2.09 -0.72
CA SER A 285 9.61 -2.42 0.72
C SER A 285 8.48 -1.82 1.58
N LEU A 286 8.20 -0.52 1.43
CA LEU A 286 7.16 0.22 2.16
C LEU A 286 5.75 -0.31 1.85
N SER A 287 5.45 -0.55 0.57
CA SER A 287 4.13 -1.09 0.20
C SER A 287 3.86 -2.47 0.84
N ARG A 288 4.91 -3.30 0.97
CA ARG A 288 4.84 -4.62 1.60
C ARG A 288 4.74 -4.54 3.14
N ALA A 289 5.11 -3.42 3.75
CA ALA A 289 4.88 -3.15 5.17
C ALA A 289 3.41 -2.78 5.42
N VAL A 290 2.85 -1.86 4.62
CA VAL A 290 1.49 -1.31 4.81
C VAL A 290 0.39 -2.30 4.44
N VAL A 291 0.57 -3.14 3.41
CA VAL A 291 -0.44 -4.12 2.94
C VAL A 291 -0.58 -5.36 3.86
N ARG A 292 0.13 -5.40 5.00
CA ARG A 292 0.07 -6.53 5.94
C ARG A 292 -1.13 -6.46 6.89
N LYS A 293 -1.73 -7.63 7.17
CA LYS A 293 -2.80 -7.80 8.17
C LYS A 293 -2.43 -7.31 9.59
N VAL A 294 -1.14 -7.31 9.91
CA VAL A 294 -0.59 -6.66 11.11
C VAL A 294 0.52 -5.74 10.62
N VAL A 295 0.27 -4.43 10.66
CA VAL A 295 1.24 -3.42 10.25
C VAL A 295 2.15 -3.10 11.44
N ASN A 296 3.47 -3.07 11.22
CA ASN A 296 4.43 -2.67 12.25
C ASN A 296 4.79 -1.19 12.05
N THR A 297 4.23 -0.31 12.89
CA THR A 297 4.50 1.14 12.90
C THR A 297 5.99 1.49 12.87
N GLN A 298 6.84 0.73 13.57
CA GLN A 298 8.29 0.96 13.63
C GLN A 298 8.99 0.66 12.29
N ILE A 299 8.44 -0.24 11.48
CA ILE A 299 8.98 -0.52 10.14
C ILE A 299 8.57 0.60 9.17
N VAL A 300 7.31 1.05 9.26
CA VAL A 300 6.80 2.10 8.38
C VAL A 300 7.50 3.44 8.64
N THR A 301 7.70 3.81 9.91
CA THR A 301 8.52 4.97 10.30
C THR A 301 9.95 4.83 9.76
N HIS A 302 10.69 3.77 10.12
CA HIS A 302 12.09 3.63 9.68
C HIS A 302 12.29 3.58 8.15
N LEU A 303 11.31 3.12 7.38
CA LEU A 303 11.36 3.20 5.92
C LEU A 303 11.10 4.64 5.43
N LEU A 304 10.09 5.34 5.96
CA LEU A 304 9.80 6.74 5.61
C LEU A 304 10.95 7.67 6.02
N ASP A 305 11.47 7.54 7.24
CA ASP A 305 12.64 8.26 7.78
C ASP A 305 13.89 8.12 6.88
N ALA A 306 13.98 7.01 6.12
CA ALA A 306 15.06 6.71 5.19
C ALA A 306 14.78 7.14 3.74
N GLY A 307 13.70 7.88 3.49
CA GLY A 307 13.32 8.35 2.16
C GLY A 307 12.55 7.34 1.30
N ALA A 308 11.73 6.48 1.92
CA ALA A 308 10.79 5.63 1.18
C ALA A 308 9.74 6.48 0.43
N ASP A 309 9.53 6.17 -0.84
CA ASP A 309 8.57 6.85 -1.70
C ASP A 309 7.12 6.55 -1.26
N SER A 310 6.45 7.56 -0.71
CA SER A 310 5.04 7.54 -0.30
C SER A 310 4.06 7.74 -1.46
N SER A 311 4.51 8.20 -2.63
CA SER A 311 3.68 8.42 -3.83
C SER A 311 3.32 7.14 -4.57
N LEU A 312 3.90 6.00 -4.18
CA LEU A 312 3.62 4.69 -4.77
C LEU A 312 2.14 4.31 -4.62
N GLN A 313 1.60 3.75 -5.70
CA GLN A 313 0.24 3.19 -5.74
C GLN A 313 0.26 1.67 -5.69
N VAL A 314 -0.68 1.08 -4.96
CA VAL A 314 -1.00 -0.36 -5.00
C VAL A 314 -2.45 -0.48 -5.44
N ASN A 315 -2.70 -1.24 -6.52
CA ASN A 315 -4.04 -1.44 -7.09
C ASN A 315 -4.82 -0.13 -7.37
N GLY A 316 -4.12 0.96 -7.72
CA GLY A 316 -4.74 2.27 -7.98
C GLY A 316 -5.05 3.11 -6.73
N GLN A 317 -4.53 2.73 -5.55
CA GLN A 317 -4.61 3.50 -4.31
C GLN A 317 -3.21 3.83 -3.80
N TYR A 318 -2.94 5.12 -3.56
CA TYR A 318 -1.72 5.56 -2.88
C TYR A 318 -1.63 4.95 -1.47
N LEU A 319 -0.41 4.72 -0.97
CA LEU A 319 -0.19 4.09 0.35
C LEU A 319 -0.92 4.81 1.50
N LEU A 320 -1.08 6.13 1.43
CA LEU A 320 -1.84 6.91 2.42
C LEU A 320 -3.33 6.53 2.48
N HIS A 321 -3.97 6.19 1.34
CA HIS A 321 -5.35 5.66 1.35
C HIS A 321 -5.45 4.32 2.09
N ILE A 322 -4.42 3.47 1.94
CA ILE A 322 -4.38 2.15 2.59
C ILE A 322 -4.14 2.32 4.09
N ALA A 323 -3.24 3.22 4.50
CA ALA A 323 -3.02 3.59 5.89
C ALA A 323 -4.29 4.10 6.58
N VAL A 324 -5.06 4.96 5.91
CA VAL A 324 -6.37 5.44 6.41
C VAL A 324 -7.35 4.29 6.62
N LYS A 325 -7.49 3.37 5.66
CA LYS A 325 -8.37 2.19 5.81
C LYS A 325 -7.95 1.27 6.96
N MET A 326 -6.65 1.12 7.21
CA MET A 326 -6.14 0.34 8.35
C MET A 326 -6.29 1.06 9.70
N CYS A 327 -6.68 2.34 9.70
CA CYS A 327 -7.01 3.14 10.89
C CYS A 327 -5.89 3.25 11.96
N ASP A 328 -4.62 3.18 11.56
CA ASP A 328 -3.48 3.45 12.45
C ASP A 328 -3.08 4.93 12.38
N ASP A 329 -3.60 5.71 13.33
CA ASP A 329 -3.38 7.15 13.49
C ASP A 329 -1.89 7.54 13.31
N ARG A 330 -0.96 6.74 13.89
CA ARG A 330 0.48 7.02 13.89
C ARG A 330 1.13 6.86 12.52
N ILE A 331 0.64 5.93 11.72
CA ILE A 331 1.14 5.69 10.36
C ILE A 331 0.76 6.88 9.48
N ILE A 332 -0.45 7.39 9.65
CA ILE A 332 -0.97 8.55 8.92
C ILE A 332 -0.15 9.80 9.28
N GLU A 333 0.10 10.04 10.57
CA GLU A 333 1.03 11.09 11.04
C GLU A 333 2.43 10.95 10.40
N SER A 334 2.97 9.73 10.35
CA SER A 334 4.31 9.44 9.79
C SER A 334 4.38 9.71 8.29
N PHE A 335 3.34 9.37 7.53
CA PHE A 335 3.24 9.66 6.09
C PHE A 335 3.16 11.17 5.83
N LEU A 336 2.33 11.89 6.56
CA LEU A 336 2.18 13.35 6.41
C LEU A 336 3.46 14.09 6.80
N HIS A 337 4.15 13.66 7.87
CA HIS A 337 5.43 14.25 8.28
C HIS A 337 6.52 14.09 7.20
N ASN A 338 6.51 12.99 6.47
CA ASN A 338 7.42 12.72 5.35
C ASN A 338 6.89 13.23 3.99
N GLY A 339 5.90 14.13 3.99
CA GLY A 339 5.47 14.87 2.79
C GLY A 339 4.50 14.14 1.86
N ALA A 340 3.81 13.09 2.32
CA ALA A 340 2.76 12.45 1.54
C ALA A 340 1.56 13.38 1.31
N ASP A 341 1.13 13.54 0.05
CA ASP A 341 0.01 14.42 -0.33
C ASP A 341 -1.34 13.93 0.25
N PRO A 342 -2.00 14.69 1.15
CA PRO A 342 -3.30 14.33 1.71
C PRO A 342 -4.46 14.50 0.71
N ASN A 343 -4.22 15.12 -0.45
CA ASN A 343 -5.19 15.35 -1.53
C ASN A 343 -4.98 14.44 -2.74
N CYS A 344 -4.05 13.47 -2.65
CA CYS A 344 -3.83 12.48 -3.70
C CYS A 344 -5.13 11.70 -3.98
N LYS A 345 -5.35 11.30 -5.24
CA LYS A 345 -6.62 10.70 -5.67
C LYS A 345 -6.48 9.25 -6.12
N ASP A 346 -7.29 8.35 -5.59
CA ASP A 346 -7.35 6.97 -6.08
C ASP A 346 -8.04 6.86 -7.45
N ASN A 347 -8.00 5.67 -8.07
CA ASN A 347 -8.64 5.40 -9.37
C ASN A 347 -10.17 5.65 -9.41
N VAL A 348 -10.82 5.86 -8.25
CA VAL A 348 -12.27 6.13 -8.12
C VAL A 348 -12.53 7.63 -7.86
N GLY A 349 -11.47 8.43 -7.69
CA GLY A 349 -11.56 9.85 -7.35
C GLY A 349 -11.82 10.12 -5.86
N ASN A 350 -11.55 9.15 -4.98
CA ASN A 350 -11.48 9.39 -3.53
C ASN A 350 -10.17 10.10 -3.18
N THR A 351 -10.16 10.82 -2.06
CA THR A 351 -8.94 11.25 -1.35
C THR A 351 -8.80 10.46 -0.04
N PRO A 352 -7.63 10.44 0.61
CA PRO A 352 -7.48 9.87 1.96
C PRO A 352 -8.52 10.45 2.94
N LEU A 353 -8.81 11.75 2.81
CA LEU A 353 -9.80 12.43 3.64
C LEU A 353 -11.24 11.99 3.33
N SER A 354 -11.60 11.73 2.07
CA SER A 354 -12.94 11.22 1.74
C SER A 354 -13.17 9.81 2.29
N ILE A 355 -12.15 8.94 2.25
CA ILE A 355 -12.24 7.59 2.84
C ILE A 355 -12.36 7.66 4.37
N ALA A 356 -11.62 8.56 5.03
CA ALA A 356 -11.76 8.76 6.49
C ALA A 356 -13.17 9.21 6.91
N VAL A 357 -13.87 9.98 6.06
CA VAL A 357 -15.27 10.39 6.29
C VAL A 357 -16.27 9.28 5.93
N GLU A 358 -16.03 8.54 4.85
CA GLU A 358 -16.84 7.39 4.40
C GLU A 358 -16.85 6.28 5.47
N GLU A 359 -15.69 5.94 6.04
CA GLU A 359 -15.51 5.02 7.17
C GLU A 359 -15.86 5.64 8.55
N ASN A 360 -16.31 6.90 8.58
CA ASN A 360 -16.70 7.64 9.80
C ASN A 360 -15.60 7.70 10.89
N ASN A 361 -14.31 7.73 10.51
CA ASN A 361 -13.19 7.77 11.45
C ASN A 361 -12.92 9.20 11.96
N ILE A 362 -13.62 9.54 13.05
CA ILE A 362 -13.59 10.84 13.73
C ILE A 362 -12.17 11.28 14.16
N LYS A 363 -11.24 10.35 14.41
CA LYS A 363 -9.86 10.68 14.85
C LYS A 363 -8.94 11.08 13.71
N VAL A 364 -9.03 10.39 12.58
CA VAL A 364 -8.13 10.55 11.44
C VAL A 364 -8.42 11.84 10.66
N VAL A 365 -9.67 12.28 10.62
CA VAL A 365 -10.07 13.49 9.88
C VAL A 365 -9.30 14.75 10.36
N PRO A 366 -9.19 15.08 11.67
CA PRO A 366 -8.33 16.16 12.15
C PRO A 366 -6.85 16.03 11.73
N ILE A 367 -6.28 14.81 11.74
CA ILE A 367 -4.87 14.57 11.40
C ILE A 367 -4.62 14.89 9.91
N LEU A 368 -5.47 14.36 9.02
CA LEU A 368 -5.39 14.62 7.58
C LEU A 368 -5.60 16.10 7.22
N VAL A 369 -6.52 16.79 7.92
CA VAL A 369 -6.78 18.22 7.70
C VAL A 369 -5.64 19.08 8.22
N ALA A 370 -5.03 18.74 9.37
CA ALA A 370 -3.81 19.38 9.85
C ALA A 370 -2.62 19.17 8.89
N GLY A 371 -2.59 18.05 8.17
CA GLY A 371 -1.64 17.79 7.08
C GLY A 371 -1.93 18.54 5.77
N GLY A 372 -3.04 19.27 5.65
CA GLY A 372 -3.41 20.04 4.44
C GLY A 372 -4.48 19.39 3.55
N GLY A 373 -5.23 18.40 4.04
CA GLY A 373 -6.34 17.78 3.31
C GLY A 373 -7.54 18.73 3.12
N ASP A 374 -8.08 18.80 1.90
CA ASP A 374 -9.19 19.67 1.53
C ASP A 374 -10.54 19.20 2.11
N VAL A 375 -10.97 19.87 3.17
CA VAL A 375 -12.27 19.68 3.85
C VAL A 375 -13.46 19.91 2.90
N ASN A 376 -13.29 20.71 1.84
CA ASN A 376 -14.32 21.04 0.87
C ASN A 376 -14.29 20.15 -0.38
N TYR A 377 -13.52 19.04 -0.34
CA TYR A 377 -13.43 18.13 -1.47
C TYR A 377 -14.80 17.58 -1.89
N VAL A 378 -15.03 17.58 -3.21
CA VAL A 378 -16.24 17.08 -3.87
C VAL A 378 -15.88 15.93 -4.80
N ARG A 379 -16.46 14.74 -4.57
CA ARG A 379 -16.24 13.54 -5.39
C ARG A 379 -17.14 13.56 -6.62
N HIS A 380 -16.51 13.54 -7.79
CA HIS A 380 -17.18 13.31 -9.08
C HIS A 380 -17.41 11.79 -9.32
N PRO A 381 -18.41 11.41 -10.14
CA PRO A 381 -19.34 12.28 -10.86
C PRO A 381 -20.45 12.86 -9.96
N GLN A 382 -20.76 12.22 -8.83
CA GLN A 382 -21.98 12.44 -8.02
C GLN A 382 -22.10 13.83 -7.34
N CYS A 383 -21.02 14.61 -7.35
CA CYS A 383 -20.90 15.90 -6.65
C CYS A 383 -21.17 15.80 -5.14
N VAL A 384 -20.74 14.69 -4.53
CA VAL A 384 -20.84 14.45 -3.08
C VAL A 384 -19.67 15.15 -2.39
N SER A 385 -19.97 16.16 -1.56
CA SER A 385 -18.99 16.78 -0.65
C SER A 385 -18.81 15.94 0.61
N LEU A 386 -17.66 16.09 1.28
CA LEU A 386 -17.39 15.41 2.56
C LEU A 386 -18.48 15.64 3.61
N LEU A 387 -19.00 16.87 3.71
CA LEU A 387 -20.10 17.20 4.61
C LEU A 387 -21.39 16.46 4.23
N SER A 388 -21.70 16.36 2.93
CA SER A 388 -22.87 15.59 2.48
C SER A 388 -22.71 14.09 2.72
N GLN A 389 -21.51 13.52 2.62
CA GLN A 389 -21.23 12.13 3.01
C GLN A 389 -21.40 11.90 4.51
N ALA A 390 -20.91 12.82 5.36
CA ALA A 390 -21.10 12.73 6.81
C ALA A 390 -22.58 12.81 7.23
N VAL A 391 -23.40 13.57 6.48
CA VAL A 391 -24.86 13.56 6.61
C VAL A 391 -25.43 12.23 6.13
N MET A 392 -25.07 11.71 4.94
CA MET A 392 -25.55 10.40 4.47
C MET A 392 -25.22 9.25 5.44
N ASN A 393 -24.06 9.30 6.10
CA ASN A 393 -23.64 8.39 7.17
C ASN A 393 -24.37 8.63 8.52
N ASN A 394 -25.31 9.59 8.60
CA ASN A 394 -26.10 9.99 9.76
C ASN A 394 -25.26 10.33 11.01
N SER A 395 -24.01 10.78 10.81
CA SER A 395 -23.02 10.93 11.88
C SER A 395 -22.95 12.36 12.40
N LEU A 396 -23.78 12.69 13.40
CA LEU A 396 -23.79 14.02 14.05
C LEU A 396 -22.40 14.45 14.55
N ARG A 397 -21.56 13.51 15.00
CA ARG A 397 -20.19 13.79 15.45
C ARG A 397 -19.30 14.21 14.28
N MET A 398 -19.34 13.49 13.16
CA MET A 398 -18.56 13.83 11.97
C MET A 398 -19.05 15.14 11.34
N VAL A 399 -20.38 15.36 11.26
CA VAL A 399 -20.95 16.63 10.78
C VAL A 399 -20.46 17.81 11.62
N LYS A 400 -20.54 17.74 12.96
CA LYS A 400 -20.03 18.81 13.84
C LYS A 400 -18.53 19.04 13.68
N LEU A 401 -17.75 17.97 13.48
CA LEU A 401 -16.30 18.04 13.30
C LEU A 401 -15.92 18.70 11.95
N LEU A 402 -16.53 18.28 10.84
CA LEU A 402 -16.29 18.87 9.52
C LEU A 402 -16.70 20.35 9.46
N LEU A 403 -17.85 20.71 10.06
CA LEU A 403 -18.28 22.11 10.16
C LEU A 403 -17.31 22.96 11.01
N HIS A 404 -16.71 22.38 12.06
CA HIS A 404 -15.69 23.06 12.87
C HIS A 404 -14.37 23.24 12.10
N LEU A 405 -14.02 22.29 11.23
CA LEU A 405 -12.86 22.35 10.33
C LEU A 405 -13.10 23.20 9.06
N GLY A 406 -14.27 23.85 8.92
CA GLY A 406 -14.53 24.78 7.81
C GLY A 406 -15.14 24.16 6.56
N ALA A 407 -15.87 23.04 6.68
CA ALA A 407 -16.69 22.50 5.60
C ALA A 407 -17.85 23.45 5.24
N SER A 408 -17.94 23.82 3.96
CA SER A 408 -19.01 24.67 3.42
C SER A 408 -20.36 23.90 3.36
N PRO A 409 -21.45 24.47 3.88
CA PRO A 409 -22.78 23.86 3.80
C PRO A 409 -23.53 24.15 2.48
N PHE A 410 -22.90 24.87 1.56
CA PHE A 410 -23.50 25.31 0.28
C PHE A 410 -23.32 24.32 -0.88
N THR A 411 -22.52 23.26 -0.71
CA THR A 411 -22.27 22.27 -1.78
C THR A 411 -23.57 21.56 -2.20
N GLU A 412 -23.84 21.48 -3.50
CA GLU A 412 -24.98 20.78 -4.07
C GLU A 412 -24.55 19.51 -4.82
N THR A 413 -25.27 18.39 -4.61
CA THR A 413 -25.08 17.18 -5.41
C THR A 413 -25.74 17.29 -6.80
N ILE A 414 -25.57 16.29 -7.68
CA ILE A 414 -26.25 16.24 -8.99
C ILE A 414 -27.76 16.56 -8.90
N MET A 415 -28.43 16.12 -7.84
CA MET A 415 -29.88 16.29 -7.65
C MET A 415 -30.27 17.67 -7.06
N TRP A 416 -29.34 18.63 -7.07
CA TRP A 416 -29.45 19.95 -6.39
C TRP A 416 -29.76 19.82 -4.89
N SER A 417 -29.31 18.72 -4.27
CA SER A 417 -29.47 18.46 -2.83
C SER A 417 -28.30 19.07 -2.07
N THR A 418 -28.59 20.09 -1.28
CA THR A 418 -27.67 20.56 -0.22
C THR A 418 -27.69 19.60 0.97
N PRO A 419 -26.67 19.61 1.86
CA PRO A 419 -26.65 18.81 3.09
C PRO A 419 -27.91 18.97 3.96
N LEU A 420 -28.57 20.14 3.93
CA LEU A 420 -29.83 20.38 4.64
C LEU A 420 -30.99 19.52 4.09
N HIS A 421 -31.08 19.33 2.76
CA HIS A 421 -32.09 18.44 2.17
C HIS A 421 -31.89 17.00 2.62
N LEU A 422 -30.65 16.51 2.61
CA LEU A 422 -30.31 15.15 3.04
C LEU A 422 -30.61 14.91 4.53
N ALA A 423 -30.31 15.90 5.39
CA ALA A 423 -30.59 15.82 6.82
C ALA A 423 -32.10 15.89 7.15
N VAL A 424 -32.89 16.64 6.37
CA VAL A 424 -34.36 16.66 6.45
C VAL A 424 -34.94 15.33 5.98
N ASP A 425 -34.40 14.74 4.91
CA ASP A 425 -34.87 13.45 4.38
C ASP A 425 -34.69 12.30 5.39
N GLN A 426 -33.54 12.27 6.05
CA GLN A 426 -33.24 11.39 7.19
C GLN A 426 -34.02 11.72 8.47
N GLN A 427 -34.73 12.86 8.50
CA GLN A 427 -35.49 13.37 9.65
C GLN A 427 -34.65 13.62 10.92
N ASN A 428 -33.32 13.72 10.79
CA ASN A 428 -32.43 13.92 11.94
C ASN A 428 -32.40 15.39 12.37
N MET A 429 -33.25 15.73 13.34
CA MET A 429 -33.35 17.06 13.94
C MET A 429 -32.00 17.63 14.41
N ASP A 430 -31.08 16.80 14.93
CA ASP A 430 -29.82 17.30 15.49
C ASP A 430 -28.77 17.61 14.42
N ILE A 431 -28.76 16.85 13.32
CA ILE A 431 -27.94 17.20 12.14
C ILE A 431 -28.50 18.46 11.49
N VAL A 432 -29.83 18.60 11.38
CA VAL A 432 -30.47 19.83 10.90
C VAL A 432 -30.11 21.03 11.81
N ARG A 433 -30.25 20.91 13.14
CA ARG A 433 -29.80 21.92 14.12
C ARG A 433 -28.31 22.27 14.01
N ALA A 434 -27.44 21.33 13.60
CA ALA A 434 -26.01 21.59 13.41
C ALA A 434 -25.75 22.37 12.11
N LEU A 435 -26.36 21.96 10.99
CA LEU A 435 -26.25 22.65 9.70
C LEU A 435 -26.83 24.07 9.76
N LEU A 436 -27.95 24.26 10.45
CA LEU A 436 -28.59 25.58 10.63
C LEU A 436 -27.74 26.54 11.46
N ARG A 437 -26.99 26.07 12.47
CA ARG A 437 -25.97 26.91 13.14
C ARG A 437 -24.87 27.35 12.18
N ALA A 438 -24.47 26.51 11.24
CA ALA A 438 -23.36 26.76 10.31
C ALA A 438 -23.71 27.60 9.06
N ASN A 439 -24.88 28.23 9.02
CA ASN A 439 -25.36 29.05 7.89
C ASN A 439 -25.63 28.32 6.57
N CYS A 440 -26.18 27.12 6.62
CA CYS A 440 -26.63 26.42 5.41
C CYS A 440 -27.71 27.20 4.61
N PRO A 441 -27.75 27.05 3.28
CA PRO A 441 -28.76 27.70 2.42
C PRO A 441 -30.15 27.10 2.65
N LEU A 442 -31.10 27.96 3.02
CA LEU A 442 -32.43 27.55 3.52
C LEU A 442 -33.50 27.36 2.42
N ASN A 443 -33.32 27.98 1.26
CA ASN A 443 -34.35 28.10 0.21
C ASN A 443 -33.87 27.60 -1.19
N THR A 444 -32.75 26.87 -1.26
CA THR A 444 -32.42 26.12 -2.49
C THR A 444 -33.43 24.99 -2.72
N THR A 445 -33.45 24.42 -3.91
CA THR A 445 -34.46 23.42 -4.30
C THR A 445 -33.83 22.16 -4.89
N SER A 446 -34.11 21.02 -4.26
CA SER A 446 -33.66 19.69 -4.68
C SER A 446 -34.70 18.97 -5.55
N ASN A 447 -34.22 18.18 -6.50
CA ASN A 447 -35.03 17.26 -7.32
C ASN A 447 -35.07 15.83 -6.75
N ALA A 448 -34.46 15.56 -5.58
CA ALA A 448 -34.14 14.21 -5.10
C ALA A 448 -35.32 13.22 -5.03
N LYS A 449 -36.53 13.69 -4.69
CA LYS A 449 -37.73 12.84 -4.60
C LYS A 449 -38.66 12.92 -5.81
N CYS A 450 -38.62 14.02 -6.56
CA CYS A 450 -39.56 14.31 -7.64
C CYS A 450 -38.87 15.17 -8.70
N SER A 451 -38.34 14.54 -9.76
CA SER A 451 -37.77 15.24 -10.93
C SER A 451 -38.76 16.25 -11.55
N LEU A 452 -40.07 16.01 -11.42
CA LEU A 452 -41.15 16.87 -11.92
C LEU A 452 -41.49 18.07 -11.01
N ARG A 453 -40.97 18.14 -9.77
CA ARG A 453 -41.24 19.24 -8.84
C ARG A 453 -40.03 19.48 -7.94
N PRO A 454 -39.18 20.50 -8.22
CA PRO A 454 -38.14 20.93 -7.28
C PRO A 454 -38.75 21.33 -5.93
N LEU A 455 -38.18 20.82 -4.84
CA LEU A 455 -38.64 21.00 -3.46
C LEU A 455 -37.61 21.74 -2.61
N THR A 456 -38.05 22.73 -1.84
CA THR A 456 -37.25 23.30 -0.74
C THR A 456 -37.18 22.36 0.46
N PRO A 457 -36.23 22.53 1.41
CA PRO A 457 -36.15 21.72 2.62
C PRO A 457 -37.44 21.76 3.46
N MET A 458 -38.11 22.92 3.52
CA MET A 458 -39.39 23.06 4.23
C MET A 458 -40.52 22.29 3.55
N GLN A 459 -40.60 22.29 2.21
CA GLN A 459 -41.59 21.49 1.47
C GLN A 459 -41.30 19.99 1.61
N MET A 460 -40.03 19.58 1.61
CA MET A 460 -39.63 18.19 1.86
C MET A 460 -40.00 17.72 3.29
N ALA A 461 -39.86 18.59 4.29
CA ALA A 461 -40.32 18.32 5.66
C ALA A 461 -41.86 18.22 5.76
N MET A 462 -42.60 19.03 4.98
CA MET A 462 -44.07 18.93 4.87
C MET A 462 -44.51 17.63 4.18
N GLU A 463 -43.82 17.20 3.12
CA GLU A 463 -44.11 15.92 2.45
C GLU A 463 -43.85 14.71 3.36
N LEU A 464 -42.82 14.78 4.21
CA LEU A 464 -42.55 13.78 5.26
C LEU A 464 -43.54 13.84 6.42
N GLY A 465 -44.37 14.89 6.52
CA GLY A 465 -45.32 15.10 7.62
C GLY A 465 -44.65 15.35 8.98
N ASN A 466 -43.37 15.74 9.01
CA ASN A 466 -42.62 15.96 10.24
C ASN A 466 -42.85 17.40 10.75
N MET A 467 -43.95 17.58 11.49
CA MET A 467 -44.36 18.89 12.01
C MET A 467 -43.32 19.59 12.90
N PRO A 468 -42.58 18.90 13.80
CA PRO A 468 -41.45 19.51 14.52
C PRO A 468 -40.36 20.07 13.59
N MET A 469 -40.01 19.36 12.53
CA MET A 469 -39.05 19.84 11.52
C MET A 469 -39.57 21.07 10.78
N VAL A 470 -40.85 21.07 10.38
CA VAL A 470 -41.46 22.21 9.67
C VAL A 470 -41.52 23.46 10.57
N ARG A 471 -41.86 23.30 11.86
CA ARG A 471 -41.84 24.39 12.84
C ARG A 471 -40.44 25.00 12.96
N LEU A 472 -39.43 24.18 13.23
CA LEU A 472 -38.04 24.64 13.42
C LEU A 472 -37.48 25.33 12.17
N LEU A 473 -37.77 24.83 10.97
CA LEU A 473 -37.39 25.49 9.71
C LEU A 473 -38.08 26.86 9.53
N ALA A 474 -39.35 26.97 9.92
CA ALA A 474 -40.09 28.23 9.84
C ALA A 474 -39.60 29.29 10.84
N GLU A 475 -39.32 28.88 12.09
CA GLU A 475 -38.76 29.71 13.16
C GLU A 475 -37.38 30.30 12.78
N VAL A 476 -36.52 29.48 12.16
CA VAL A 476 -35.20 29.90 11.66
C VAL A 476 -35.30 30.92 10.51
N GLY A 477 -36.43 30.95 9.79
CA GLY A 477 -36.69 31.94 8.74
C GLY A 477 -36.66 31.42 7.30
N CYS A 478 -36.89 30.12 7.08
CA CYS A 478 -37.22 29.63 5.74
C CYS A 478 -38.41 30.43 5.13
N ARG A 479 -38.38 30.70 3.83
CA ARG A 479 -39.39 31.54 3.16
C ARG A 479 -40.72 30.80 3.02
N VAL A 480 -41.62 30.97 3.98
CA VAL A 480 -42.96 30.38 3.93
C VAL A 480 -43.85 31.10 2.92
N GLN A 481 -44.58 30.36 2.09
CA GLN A 481 -45.58 30.93 1.16
C GLN A 481 -46.98 30.41 1.46
N ALA A 482 -47.95 31.31 1.66
CA ALA A 482 -49.36 30.96 1.85
C ALA A 482 -49.95 30.14 0.67
N SER A 483 -49.34 30.20 -0.52
CA SER A 483 -49.71 29.35 -1.67
C SER A 483 -49.52 27.85 -1.45
N TRP A 484 -48.80 27.43 -0.40
CA TRP A 484 -48.60 26.01 -0.05
C TRP A 484 -49.74 25.44 0.82
N LEU A 485 -50.59 26.29 1.41
CA LEU A 485 -51.80 25.89 2.14
C LEU A 485 -53.00 25.58 1.21
N ARG A 486 -52.86 25.78 -0.12
CA ARG A 486 -53.90 25.41 -1.08
C ARG A 486 -54.03 23.88 -1.16
N PRO A 487 -55.26 23.31 -1.18
CA PRO A 487 -55.45 21.86 -1.22
C PRO A 487 -54.68 21.22 -2.38
N ASP A 488 -54.80 21.74 -3.60
CA ASP A 488 -54.10 21.27 -4.81
C ASP A 488 -52.55 21.28 -4.72
N ARG A 489 -51.96 21.87 -3.67
CA ARG A 489 -50.50 21.89 -3.44
C ARG A 489 -50.06 21.26 -2.12
N LEU A 490 -50.99 20.91 -1.25
CA LEU A 490 -50.74 20.31 0.06
C LEU A 490 -50.41 18.82 -0.10
N PRO A 491 -49.31 18.31 0.50
CA PRO A 491 -48.95 16.89 0.43
C PRO A 491 -50.08 15.93 0.85
N ILE A 492 -50.16 14.76 0.20
CA ILE A 492 -51.17 13.72 0.48
C ILE A 492 -51.10 13.25 1.95
N ILE A 493 -49.89 13.17 2.50
CA ILE A 493 -49.65 12.79 3.91
C ILE A 493 -50.24 13.81 4.90
N LEU A 494 -50.39 15.08 4.50
CA LEU A 494 -51.00 16.14 5.31
C LEU A 494 -52.52 16.24 5.11
N HIS A 495 -53.05 15.93 3.91
CA HIS A 495 -54.50 15.77 3.71
C HIS A 495 -55.11 14.75 4.69
N ASN A 496 -54.39 13.64 4.92
CA ASN A 496 -54.82 12.58 5.84
C ASN A 496 -54.59 12.92 7.33
N ARG A 497 -54.16 14.15 7.67
CA ARG A 497 -53.84 14.60 9.05
C ARG A 497 -54.32 16.05 9.29
N PRO A 498 -55.63 16.29 9.52
CA PRO A 498 -56.16 17.65 9.69
C PRO A 498 -55.52 18.42 10.86
N GLU A 499 -55.13 17.74 11.94
CA GLU A 499 -54.38 18.34 13.05
C GLU A 499 -53.04 18.96 12.62
N SER A 500 -52.32 18.30 11.70
CA SER A 500 -51.07 18.83 11.15
C SER A 500 -51.32 20.06 10.26
N VAL A 501 -52.45 20.12 9.57
CA VAL A 501 -52.86 21.30 8.78
C VAL A 501 -53.23 22.48 9.69
N LEU A 502 -53.90 22.23 10.81
CA LEU A 502 -54.16 23.25 11.84
C LEU A 502 -52.85 23.78 12.44
N GLN A 503 -51.89 22.89 12.76
CA GLN A 503 -50.55 23.28 13.23
C GLN A 503 -49.77 24.08 12.18
N LEU A 504 -49.89 23.75 10.89
CA LEU A 504 -49.30 24.55 9.81
C LEU A 504 -49.91 25.97 9.74
N HIS A 505 -51.24 26.08 9.86
CA HIS A 505 -51.91 27.37 9.86
C HIS A 505 -51.52 28.22 11.09
N ASP A 506 -51.44 27.60 12.27
CA ASP A 506 -50.99 28.23 13.52
C ASP A 506 -49.55 28.78 13.41
N ILE A 507 -48.62 27.95 12.94
CA ILE A 507 -47.24 28.36 12.65
C ILE A 507 -47.22 29.55 11.67
N ILE A 508 -47.98 29.47 10.57
CA ILE A 508 -48.02 30.53 9.54
C ILE A 508 -48.63 31.84 10.06
N SER A 509 -49.56 31.78 11.01
CA SER A 509 -50.23 32.96 11.58
C SER A 509 -49.36 33.76 12.55
N HIS A 510 -48.41 33.09 13.23
CA HIS A 510 -47.61 33.68 14.31
C HIS A 510 -46.20 34.17 13.91
N LEU A 511 -45.75 33.90 12.68
CA LEU A 511 -44.40 34.26 12.21
C LEU A 511 -44.29 35.76 11.83
N PRO A 512 -43.33 36.53 12.39
CA PRO A 512 -43.10 37.93 12.02
C PRO A 512 -42.28 38.04 10.71
N PRO A 513 -42.89 38.37 9.56
CA PRO A 513 -42.27 38.15 8.26
C PRO A 513 -41.09 39.09 7.97
N LEU A 514 -41.16 40.35 8.42
CA LEU A 514 -40.09 41.33 8.25
C LEU A 514 -38.82 40.91 9.00
N LEU A 515 -38.99 40.48 10.25
CA LEU A 515 -37.91 40.07 11.13
C LEU A 515 -37.18 38.83 10.57
N HIS A 516 -37.94 37.85 10.07
CA HIS A 516 -37.38 36.65 9.43
C HIS A 516 -36.71 36.97 8.10
N LEU A 517 -37.27 37.88 7.29
CA LEU A 517 -36.63 38.35 6.06
C LEU A 517 -35.31 39.08 6.36
N CYS A 518 -35.22 39.86 7.43
CA CYS A 518 -33.96 40.47 7.88
C CYS A 518 -32.94 39.41 8.32
N ARG A 519 -33.33 38.43 9.16
CA ARG A 519 -32.45 37.30 9.57
C ARG A 519 -31.89 36.58 8.34
N LEU A 520 -32.78 36.26 7.40
CA LEU A 520 -32.45 35.59 6.14
C LEU A 520 -31.49 36.42 5.29
N ARG A 521 -31.77 37.70 5.04
CA ARG A 521 -30.93 38.53 4.16
C ARG A 521 -29.53 38.75 4.71
N ILE A 522 -29.39 39.01 6.01
CA ILE A 522 -28.06 39.16 6.65
C ILE A 522 -27.25 37.87 6.48
N ARG A 523 -27.91 36.71 6.62
CA ARG A 523 -27.29 35.39 6.50
C ARG A 523 -26.97 34.98 5.06
N GLU A 524 -27.85 35.28 4.10
CA GLU A 524 -27.60 35.16 2.65
C GLU A 524 -26.39 36.01 2.24
N CYS A 525 -26.30 37.26 2.68
CA CYS A 525 -25.20 38.18 2.36
C CYS A 525 -23.87 37.81 3.03
N SER A 526 -23.87 36.98 4.07
CA SER A 526 -22.66 36.60 4.82
C SER A 526 -21.99 35.31 4.31
N GLY A 527 -22.73 34.44 3.62
CA GLY A 527 -22.23 33.17 3.06
C GLY A 527 -21.47 32.30 4.08
N ASP A 528 -20.40 31.63 3.62
CA ASP A 528 -19.44 30.90 4.46
C ASP A 528 -18.69 31.80 5.47
N GLY A 529 -18.60 33.10 5.18
CA GLY A 529 -17.98 34.08 6.07
C GLY A 529 -18.74 34.31 7.38
N PHE A 530 -20.01 33.89 7.48
CA PHE A 530 -20.91 34.19 8.59
C PHE A 530 -20.35 33.84 9.98
N ASN A 531 -19.69 32.69 10.13
CA ASN A 531 -19.12 32.30 11.43
C ASN A 531 -17.96 33.21 11.86
N LYS A 532 -17.13 33.68 10.90
CA LYS A 532 -16.05 34.65 11.15
C LYS A 532 -16.61 36.05 11.42
N LEU A 533 -17.70 36.41 10.76
CA LEU A 533 -18.44 37.66 10.99
C LEU A 533 -19.09 37.66 12.39
N LEU A 534 -19.68 36.55 12.84
CA LEU A 534 -20.23 36.43 14.19
C LEU A 534 -19.15 36.53 15.28
N THR A 535 -17.96 35.95 15.11
CA THR A 535 -16.88 36.10 16.10
C THR A 535 -16.31 37.53 16.11
N HIS A 536 -16.18 38.17 14.96
CA HIS A 536 -15.78 39.58 14.85
C HIS A 536 -16.79 40.53 15.51
N LEU A 537 -18.10 40.31 15.31
CA LEU A 537 -19.15 41.12 15.95
C LEU A 537 -19.19 40.94 17.48
N ARG A 538 -18.85 39.75 17.99
CA ARG A 538 -18.72 39.49 19.44
C ARG A 538 -17.49 40.14 20.05
N THR A 539 -16.34 40.11 19.37
CA THR A 539 -15.07 40.63 19.90
C THR A 539 -15.02 42.15 19.91
N GLU A 540 -15.52 42.81 18.87
CA GLU A 540 -15.55 44.27 18.77
C GLU A 540 -16.73 44.92 19.51
N SER A 541 -17.70 44.14 20.01
CA SER A 541 -18.91 44.60 20.74
C SER A 541 -19.84 45.58 19.99
N VAL A 542 -19.64 45.80 18.68
CA VAL A 542 -20.36 46.77 17.83
C VAL A 542 -21.89 46.58 17.83
N VAL A 543 -22.37 45.36 18.07
CA VAL A 543 -23.77 44.98 17.98
C VAL A 543 -24.23 44.34 19.29
N PRO A 544 -25.38 44.75 19.87
CA PRO A 544 -25.92 44.16 21.09
C PRO A 544 -26.05 42.62 21.02
N GLU A 545 -25.65 41.93 22.08
CA GLU A 545 -25.63 40.46 22.14
C GLU A 545 -26.95 39.80 21.74
N LYS A 546 -28.09 40.43 22.05
CA LYS A 546 -29.43 39.94 21.65
C LYS A 546 -29.60 39.80 20.13
N ILE A 547 -28.99 40.68 19.34
CA ILE A 547 -29.02 40.61 17.88
C ILE A 547 -28.03 39.55 17.38
N ILE A 548 -26.87 39.43 18.02
CA ILE A 548 -25.89 38.37 17.71
C ILE A 548 -26.47 36.98 18.01
N ALA A 549 -27.18 36.82 19.12
CA ALA A 549 -27.92 35.61 19.51
C ALA A 549 -29.00 35.26 18.46
N TYR A 550 -29.84 36.24 18.11
CA TYR A 550 -30.88 36.12 17.09
C TYR A 550 -30.34 35.73 15.70
N LEU A 551 -29.18 36.26 15.30
CA LEU A 551 -28.51 35.87 14.06
C LEU A 551 -27.90 34.46 14.13
N ALA A 552 -27.30 34.11 15.28
CA ALA A 552 -26.69 32.81 15.53
C ALA A 552 -27.71 31.67 15.79
N LEU A 553 -29.01 31.99 15.87
CA LEU A 553 -30.12 31.07 16.16
C LEU A 553 -30.08 30.43 17.56
N THR A 554 -29.37 31.06 18.52
CA THR A 554 -29.35 30.56 19.91
C THR A 554 -30.72 30.74 20.60
N ASP A 555 -31.55 31.63 20.06
CA ASP A 555 -32.96 31.84 20.42
C ASP A 555 -33.88 30.68 20.04
N ILE A 556 -33.44 29.73 19.20
CA ILE A 556 -34.26 28.64 18.65
C ILE A 556 -33.61 27.27 18.80
N LEU A 557 -32.27 27.19 18.69
CA LEU A 557 -31.55 25.91 18.58
C LEU A 557 -30.93 25.42 19.90
N ASP A 558 -30.89 26.27 20.92
CA ASP A 558 -30.41 25.97 22.29
C ASP A 558 -31.57 25.79 23.30
N ILE A 559 -32.81 25.64 22.79
CA ILE A 559 -34.03 25.20 23.52
C ILE A 559 -34.18 23.67 23.36
#